data_AF-A0A920E9I5-F1
#
_entry.id   AF-A0A920E9I5-F1
#
_cell.length_a   1.000
_cell.length_b   1.000
_cell.length_c   1.000
_cell.angle_alpha   90.00
_cell.angle_beta   90.00
_cell.angle_gamma   90.00
#
_symmetry.space_group_name_H-M   'P 1'
#
loop_
_entity.id
_entity.type
_entity.pdbx_description
1 polymer ?
#
loop_
_entity_poly.entity_id
_entity_poly.type
_entity_poly.pdbx_seq_one_letter_code
_entity_poly.pdbx_strand_id
1 'polypeptide(L)'
;MLMRIPILSELLVHDQKSEDPLMAHLLSGMNFPDFPVPMGVFRQVKHPRFEESVQEQIQNQIEKKGKGDLRKLIRGPQVWEA
;
A
#
# COMPACT_ATOMS: atom_id res chain seq x y z
N MET A 1 -11.46 -35.70 28.83
CA MET A 1 -10.95 -34.31 28.81
C MET A 1 -11.91 -33.49 27.96
N LEU A 2 -12.73 -32.64 28.55
CA LEU A 2 -13.68 -31.81 27.80
C LEU A 2 -12.92 -30.65 27.17
N MET A 3 -12.82 -30.61 25.83
CA MET A 3 -12.34 -29.42 25.12
C MET A 3 -13.40 -28.33 25.24
N ARG A 4 -13.08 -27.26 25.96
CA ARG A 4 -13.90 -26.05 25.97
C ARG A 4 -13.76 -25.36 24.61
N ILE A 5 -14.87 -25.08 23.95
CA ILE A 5 -14.89 -24.26 22.73
C ILE A 5 -14.65 -22.79 23.15
N PRO A 6 -13.67 -22.09 22.58
CA PRO A 6 -13.44 -20.67 22.88
C PRO A 6 -14.61 -19.80 22.40
N ILE A 7 -14.88 -18.72 23.14
CA ILE A 7 -15.87 -17.71 22.72
C ILE A 7 -15.23 -16.71 21.75
N LEU A 8 -16.02 -16.00 20.96
CA LEU A 8 -15.52 -15.16 19.85
C LEU A 8 -14.47 -14.12 20.29
N SER A 9 -14.60 -13.55 21.49
CA SER A 9 -13.64 -12.57 22.05
C SER A 9 -12.27 -13.16 22.37
N GLU A 10 -12.14 -14.49 22.41
CA GLU A 10 -10.89 -15.21 22.65
C GLU A 10 -10.22 -15.65 21.34
N LEU A 11 -10.86 -15.39 20.19
CA LEU A 11 -10.37 -15.76 18.88
C LEU A 11 -9.86 -14.53 18.11
N LEU A 12 -8.74 -14.71 17.41
CA LEU A 12 -8.29 -13.74 16.43
C LEU A 12 -9.16 -13.86 15.19
N VAL A 13 -9.90 -12.80 14.86
CA VAL A 13 -10.76 -12.73 13.68
C VAL A 13 -10.06 -11.91 12.61
N HIS A 14 -9.83 -12.52 11.45
CA HIS A 14 -9.26 -11.82 10.30
C HIS A 14 -10.30 -10.90 9.65
N ASP A 15 -9.93 -9.63 9.47
CA ASP A 15 -10.67 -8.68 8.63
C ASP A 15 -9.91 -8.40 7.33
N GLN A 16 -10.45 -8.87 6.22
CA GLN A 16 -9.88 -8.67 4.89
C GLN A 16 -9.83 -7.19 4.46
N LYS A 17 -10.62 -6.31 5.08
CA LYS A 17 -10.67 -4.87 4.77
C LYS A 17 -9.75 -4.03 5.64
N SER A 18 -9.01 -4.65 6.56
CA SER A 18 -7.99 -3.98 7.36
C SER A 18 -6.96 -3.30 6.46
N GLU A 19 -6.64 -2.03 6.74
CA GLU A 19 -5.58 -1.30 6.04
C GLU A 19 -4.21 -1.94 6.31
N ASP A 20 -3.97 -2.35 7.56
CA ASP A 20 -2.76 -3.06 7.97
C ASP A 20 -2.68 -4.43 7.28
N PRO A 21 -1.64 -4.68 6.44
CA PRO A 21 -1.49 -5.93 5.71
C PRO A 21 -0.95 -7.09 6.56
N LEU A 22 -0.55 -6.88 7.82
CA LEU A 22 0.14 -7.88 8.64
C LEU A 22 -0.66 -9.19 8.75
N MET A 23 -1.96 -9.11 9.04
CA MET A 23 -2.82 -10.31 9.13
C MET A 23 -2.89 -11.09 7.80
N ALA A 24 -3.06 -10.37 6.69
CA ALA A 24 -3.09 -10.98 5.36
C ALA A 24 -1.76 -11.67 5.02
N HIS A 25 -0.64 -11.05 5.41
CA HIS A 25 0.70 -11.61 5.22
C HIS A 25 0.91 -12.87 6.05
N LEU A 26 0.53 -12.85 7.33
CA LEU A 26 0.61 -14.04 8.19
C LEU A 26 -0.21 -15.20 7.63
N LEU A 27 -1.46 -14.95 7.21
CA LEU A 27 -2.30 -15.98 6.58
C LEU A 27 -1.62 -16.54 5.32
N SER A 28 -1.03 -15.70 4.47
CA SER A 28 -0.36 -16.17 3.25
C SER A 28 0.82 -17.13 3.49
N GLY A 29 1.43 -17.07 4.67
CA GLY A 29 2.55 -17.93 5.04
C GLY A 29 2.15 -19.26 5.68
N MET A 30 0.87 -19.46 6.02
CA MET A 30 0.40 -20.69 6.66
C MET A 30 0.42 -21.85 5.67
N ASN A 31 1.13 -22.92 6.06
CA ASN A 31 1.29 -24.11 5.23
C ASN A 31 1.27 -25.38 6.08
N PHE A 32 0.84 -26.47 5.42
CA PHE A 32 0.90 -27.82 5.97
C PHE A 32 2.37 -28.29 6.09
N PRO A 33 2.77 -29.08 7.11
CA PRO A 33 1.93 -29.74 8.13
C PRO A 33 1.61 -28.90 9.36
N ASP A 34 2.35 -27.82 9.60
CA ASP A 34 2.29 -27.10 10.87
C ASP A 34 1.01 -26.26 11.02
N PHE A 35 0.46 -25.80 9.90
CA PHE A 35 -0.77 -25.01 9.85
C PHE A 35 -1.71 -25.50 8.75
N PRO A 36 -3.03 -25.31 8.89
CA PRO A 36 -3.95 -25.49 7.77
C PRO A 36 -3.61 -24.51 6.65
N VAL A 37 -3.81 -24.92 5.39
CA VAL A 37 -3.63 -24.03 4.24
C VAL A 37 -4.86 -23.13 4.12
N PRO A 38 -4.73 -21.80 4.29
CA PRO A 38 -5.86 -20.89 4.22
C PRO A 38 -6.29 -20.68 2.77
N MET A 39 -7.60 -20.50 2.56
CA MET A 39 -8.21 -20.30 1.25
C MET A 39 -9.19 -19.14 1.32
N GLY A 40 -9.31 -18.37 0.22
CA GLY A 40 -10.24 -17.25 0.11
C GLY A 40 -9.55 -15.91 -0.09
N VAL A 41 -10.20 -14.83 0.32
CA VAL A 41 -9.70 -13.46 0.17
C VAL A 41 -8.91 -13.08 1.41
N PHE A 42 -7.59 -12.89 1.28
CA PHE A 42 -6.75 -12.46 2.41
C PHE A 42 -6.72 -10.94 2.56
N ARG A 43 -6.94 -10.19 1.48
CA ARG A 43 -6.93 -8.73 1.51
C ARG A 43 -7.82 -8.14 0.42
N GLN A 44 -8.72 -7.25 0.83
CA GLN A 44 -9.65 -6.51 -0.02
C GLN A 44 -9.75 -5.05 0.47
N VAL A 45 -8.76 -4.24 0.08
CA VAL A 45 -8.72 -2.82 0.41
C VAL A 45 -8.91 -1.96 -0.83
N LYS A 46 -9.28 -0.70 -0.63
CA LYS A 46 -9.29 0.31 -1.69
C LYS A 46 -8.00 1.11 -1.63
N HIS A 47 -7.22 1.08 -2.70
CA HIS A 47 -6.01 1.88 -2.84
C HIS A 47 -6.04 2.58 -4.21
N PRO A 48 -5.59 3.84 -4.33
CA PRO A 48 -5.45 4.47 -5.64
C PRO A 48 -4.53 3.65 -6.53
N ARG A 49 -4.78 3.72 -7.84
CA ARG A 49 -3.89 3.12 -8.83
C ARG A 49 -2.56 3.88 -8.82
N PHE A 50 -1.51 3.18 -9.25
CA PHE A 50 -0.18 3.77 -9.30
C PHE A 50 -0.17 5.02 -10.19
N GLU A 51 -0.77 4.93 -11.38
CA GLU A 51 -0.81 6.02 -12.37
C GLU A 51 -1.57 7.23 -11.84
N GLU A 52 -2.71 6.99 -11.16
CA GLU A 52 -3.49 8.05 -10.50
C GLU A 52 -2.65 8.77 -9.45
N SER A 53 -1.94 8.01 -8.61
CA SER A 53 -1.07 8.54 -7.56
C SER A 53 0.10 9.35 -8.12
N VAL A 54 0.71 8.89 -9.22
CA VAL A 54 1.82 9.59 -9.88
C VAL A 54 1.32 10.89 -10.52
N GLN A 55 0.19 10.84 -11.22
CA GLN A 55 -0.39 12.02 -11.85
C GLN A 55 -0.75 13.10 -10.82
N GLU A 56 -1.36 12.68 -9.71
CA GLU A 56 -1.68 13.57 -8.59
C GLU A 56 -0.43 14.23 -8.02
N GLN A 57 0.65 13.47 -7.81
CA GLN A 57 1.93 14.01 -7.36
C GLN A 57 2.50 15.05 -8.33
N ILE A 58 2.50 14.78 -9.64
CA ILE A 58 2.97 15.72 -10.67
C ILE A 58 2.15 17.01 -10.63
N GLN A 59 0.82 16.89 -10.63
CA GLN A 59 -0.09 18.04 -10.64
C GLN A 59 0.11 18.91 -9.38
N ASN A 60 0.19 18.28 -8.21
CA ASN A 60 0.46 18.96 -6.94
C ASN A 60 1.79 19.73 -6.96
N GLN A 61 2.83 19.23 -7.66
CA GLN A 61 4.10 19.94 -7.79
C GLN A 61 4.01 21.12 -8.76
N ILE A 62 3.29 20.96 -9.88
CA ILE A 62 3.06 22.04 -10.85
C ILE A 62 2.27 23.18 -10.20
N GLU A 63 1.27 22.88 -9.38
CA GLU A 63 0.50 23.89 -8.64
C GLU A 63 1.37 24.66 -7.65
N LYS A 64 2.27 23.97 -6.95
CA LYS A 64 3.15 24.59 -5.94
C LYS A 64 4.30 25.39 -6.55
N LYS A 65 4.90 24.92 -7.64
CA LYS A 65 6.16 25.47 -8.21
C LYS A 65 5.96 26.19 -9.55
N GLY A 66 4.76 26.14 -10.12
CA GLY A 66 4.49 26.57 -11.48
C GLY A 66 4.88 25.51 -12.52
N LYS A 67 4.51 25.75 -13.78
CA LYS A 67 4.95 24.92 -14.91
C LYS A 67 6.47 25.04 -15.04
N GLY A 68 7.17 23.90 -14.95
CA GLY A 68 8.61 23.86 -15.11
C GLY A 68 9.05 24.36 -16.48
N ASP A 69 10.12 25.14 -16.52
CA ASP A 69 10.77 25.58 -17.77
C ASP A 69 12.06 24.79 -17.97
N LEU A 70 12.05 23.90 -18.96
CA LEU A 70 13.20 23.06 -19.29
C LEU A 70 14.41 23.88 -19.74
N ARG A 71 14.21 25.00 -20.45
CA ARG A 71 15.32 25.86 -20.89
C ARG A 71 15.99 26.51 -19.69
N LYS A 72 15.19 27.01 -18.75
CA LYS A 72 15.69 27.57 -17.49
C LYS A 72 16.44 26.51 -16.65
N LEU A 73 15.92 25.28 -16.61
CA LEU A 73 16.55 24.17 -15.89
C LEU A 73 17.91 23.80 -16.50
N ILE A 74 17.98 23.62 -17.82
CA ILE A 74 19.21 23.22 -18.53
C ILE A 74 20.26 24.32 -18.48
N ARG A 75 19.84 25.59 -18.66
CA ARG A 75 20.75 26.74 -18.58
C ARG A 75 21.34 26.92 -17.18
N GLY A 76 20.60 26.51 -16.16
CA GLY A 76 20.99 26.78 -14.78
C GLY A 76 21.04 28.28 -14.48
N PRO A 77 21.50 28.66 -13.28
CA PRO A 77 21.58 30.06 -12.87
C PRO A 77 22.78 30.82 -13.45
N GLN A 78 23.76 30.13 -14.04
CA GLN A 78 24.98 30.73 -14.57
C GLN A 78 25.13 30.36 -16.05
N VAL A 79 24.57 31.19 -16.92
CA VAL A 79 24.82 31.13 -18.37
C VAL A 79 25.76 32.25 -18.78
N TRP A 80 26.71 31.93 -19.65
CA TRP A 80 27.51 32.94 -20.35
C TRP A 80 26.69 33.47 -21.52
N GLU A 81 26.44 34.78 -21.52
CA GLU A 81 25.88 35.50 -22.66
C GLU A 81 27.04 36.03 -23.52
N ALA A 82 26.91 35.91 -24.84
CA ALA A 82 27.92 36.32 -25.82
C ALA A 82 27.78 37.79 -26.19
#